data_AF-W1YPF9-F1
#
_entry.id   AF-W1YPF9-F1
#
_cell.length_a   1.000
_cell.length_b   1.000
_cell.length_c   1.000
_cell.angle_alpha   90.00
_cell.angle_beta   90.00
_cell.angle_gamma   90.00
#
_symmetry.space_group_name_H-M   'P 1'
#
loop_
_entity.id
_entity.type
_entity.pdbx_description
1 polymer ?
#
loop_
_entity_poly.entity_id
_entity_poly.type
_entity_poly.pdbx_seq_one_letter_code
_entity_poly.pdbx_strand_id
1 'polypeptide(L)' 'GARRTAHGLVVAETKNPATPSPADRWLWAAGYRPATISKYATGMAALHPQLPSNKWHRILGRELAAACQH' A
#
# COMPACT_ATOMS: atom_id res chain seq x y z
N GLY A 1 -9.23 -4.17 -18.49
CA GLY A 1 -8.16 -3.98 -17.50
C GLY A 1 -7.73 -5.34 -16.99
N ALA A 2 -6.43 -5.61 -16.93
CA ALA A 2 -5.91 -6.88 -16.40
C ALA A 2 -6.11 -6.94 -14.88
N ARG A 3 -6.58 -8.09 -14.37
CA ARG A 3 -6.70 -8.34 -12.93
C ARG A 3 -5.30 -8.28 -12.31
N ARG A 4 -5.09 -7.38 -11.36
CA ARG A 4 -3.87 -7.35 -10.54
C ARG A 4 -4.18 -8.05 -9.22
N THR A 5 -3.36 -9.04 -8.86
CA THR A 5 -3.41 -9.71 -7.56
C THR A 5 -2.17 -9.33 -6.76
N ALA A 6 -2.34 -9.13 -5.45
CA ALA A 6 -1.26 -8.80 -4.52
C ALA A 6 -1.17 -9.92 -3.47
N HIS A 7 -0.94 -11.15 -3.93
CA HIS A 7 -0.90 -12.32 -3.06
C HIS A 7 0.21 -12.19 -2.02
N GLY A 8 -0.08 -12.51 -0.76
CA GLY A 8 0.91 -12.45 0.32
C GLY A 8 1.13 -11.06 0.94
N LEU A 9 0.40 -10.02 0.50
CA LEU A 9 0.44 -8.71 1.15
C LEU A 9 -0.77 -8.47 2.05
N VAL A 10 -0.53 -7.75 3.14
CA VAL A 10 -1.56 -7.23 4.04
C VAL A 10 -1.42 -5.72 4.15
N VAL A 11 -2.56 -5.02 4.22
CA VAL A 11 -2.58 -3.59 4.56
C VAL A 11 -2.85 -3.49 6.05
N ALA A 12 -1.84 -3.09 6.82
CA ALA A 12 -1.96 -2.83 8.25
C ALA A 12 -2.14 -1.32 8.48
N GLU A 13 -3.18 -0.93 9.22
CA GLU A 13 -3.43 0.45 9.61
C GLU A 13 -3.40 0.55 11.15
N THR A 14 -2.44 1.28 11.68
CA THR A 14 -2.38 1.68 13.08
C THR A 14 -3.09 3.03 13.25
N LYS A 15 -4.08 3.09 14.14
CA LYS A 15 -4.82 4.33 14.43
C LYS A 15 -4.33 4.89 15.76
N ASN A 16 -3.62 6.01 15.73
CA ASN A 16 -3.14 6.68 16.93
C ASN A 16 -3.40 8.21 16.85
N PRO A 17 -3.68 8.89 17.98
CA PRO A 17 -4.15 10.27 17.94
C PRO A 17 -3.12 11.34 17.56
N ALA A 18 -1.81 11.10 17.71
CA ALA A 18 -0.79 12.09 17.31
C ALA A 18 0.65 11.55 17.17
N THR A 19 1.01 10.52 17.95
CA THR A 19 2.40 10.01 18.00
C THR A 19 2.49 8.57 17.49
N PRO A 20 3.66 8.11 17.03
CA PRO A 20 3.87 6.71 16.70
C PRO A 20 3.62 5.80 17.93
N SER A 21 2.68 4.87 17.77
CA SER A 21 2.32 3.87 18.77
C SER A 21 3.46 2.84 18.97
N PRO A 22 3.40 2.02 20.03
CA PRO A 22 4.30 0.88 20.17
C PRO A 22 4.23 -0.09 18.98
N ALA A 23 3.04 -0.26 18.37
CA ALA A 23 2.88 -1.09 17.18
C ALA A 23 3.64 -0.52 15.97
N ASP A 24 3.61 0.81 15.76
CA ASP A 24 4.39 1.47 14.71
C ASP A 24 5.89 1.23 14.89
N ARG A 25 6.39 1.39 16.12
CA ARG A 25 7.80 1.16 16.44
C ARG A 25 8.22 -0.29 16.23
N TRP A 26 7.37 -1.25 16.62
CA TRP A 26 7.62 -2.66 16.38
C TRP A 26 7.68 -2.99 14.88
N LEU A 27 6.74 -2.47 14.08
CA LEU A 27 6.75 -2.61 12.63
C LEU A 27 8.03 -2.00 12.03
N TRP A 28 8.49 -0.86 12.53
CA TRP A 28 9.71 -0.22 12.06
C TRP A 28 10.97 -1.02 12.40
N ALA A 29 11.04 -1.60 13.60
CA ALA A 29 12.12 -2.48 14.01
C ALA A 29 12.19 -3.75 13.14
N ALA A 30 11.03 -4.27 12.71
CA ALA A 30 10.93 -5.37 11.77
C ALA A 30 11.21 -4.99 10.29
N GLY A 31 11.57 -3.72 10.02
CA GLY A 31 11.92 -3.25 8.67
C GLY A 31 10.75 -2.71 7.84
N TYR A 32 9.51 -2.80 8.33
CA TYR A 32 8.37 -2.21 7.63
C TYR A 32 8.38 -0.68 7.77
N ARG A 33 8.03 0.03 6.70
CA ARG A 33 7.97 1.49 6.68
C ARG A 33 6.58 1.97 6.26
N PRO A 34 6.09 3.10 6.79
CA PRO A 34 4.77 3.62 6.43
C PRO A 34 4.68 3.92 4.93
N ALA A 35 3.56 3.57 4.32
CA ALA A 35 3.22 3.91 2.94
C ALA A 35 1.88 4.65 2.89
N THR A 36 1.81 5.75 2.15
CA THR A 36 0.57 6.51 1.97
C THR A 36 -0.34 5.79 0.98
N ILE A 37 -1.44 5.23 1.47
CA ILE A 37 -2.42 4.51 0.65
C ILE A 37 -3.83 5.03 0.89
N SER A 38 -4.67 5.01 -0.15
CA SER A 38 -6.11 5.18 -0.03
C SER A 38 -6.77 3.95 -0.63
N LYS A 39 -7.55 3.20 0.17
CA LYS A 39 -8.21 1.99 -0.31
C LYS A 39 -9.02 2.23 -1.59
N TYR A 40 -9.82 3.30 -1.61
CA TYR A 40 -10.63 3.65 -2.76
C TYR A 40 -9.77 4.16 -3.93
N ALA A 41 -8.97 5.20 -3.73
CA ALA A 41 -8.29 5.86 -4.84
C ALA A 41 -7.18 4.99 -5.45
N THR A 42 -6.48 4.19 -4.63
CA THR A 42 -5.55 3.16 -5.10
C THR A 42 -6.30 2.07 -5.88
N GLY A 43 -7.46 1.62 -5.39
CA GLY A 43 -8.30 0.65 -6.10
C GLY A 43 -8.79 1.16 -7.45
N MET A 44 -9.26 2.41 -7.50
CA MET A 44 -9.69 3.06 -8.74
C MET A 44 -8.53 3.15 -9.75
N ALA A 45 -7.35 3.55 -9.30
CA ALA A 45 -6.16 3.60 -10.14
C ALA A 45 -5.68 2.20 -10.59
N ALA A 46 -5.91 1.15 -9.79
CA ALA A 46 -5.58 -0.22 -10.15
C ALA A 46 -6.55 -0.82 -11.18
N LEU A 47 -7.84 -0.54 -11.04
CA LEU A 47 -8.92 -1.13 -11.85
C LEU A 47 -9.21 -0.36 -13.14
N HIS A 48 -8.92 0.95 -13.16
CA HIS A 48 -9.15 1.84 -14.29
C HIS A 48 -7.85 2.51 -14.74
N PRO A 49 -6.99 1.81 -15.52
CA PRO A 49 -5.69 2.35 -15.97
C PRO A 49 -5.76 3.64 -16.80
N GLN A 50 -6.93 3.95 -17.35
CA GLN A 50 -7.21 5.18 -18.11
C GLN A 50 -7.33 6.43 -17.21
N LEU A 51 -7.51 6.27 -15.90
CA LEU A 51 -7.60 7.38 -14.97
C LEU A 51 -6.19 7.81 -14.49
N PRO A 52 -5.97 9.10 -14.20
CA PRO A 52 -4.71 9.56 -13.62
C PRO A 52 -4.41 8.84 -12.31
N SER A 53 -3.25 8.20 -12.26
CA SER A 53 -2.77 7.41 -11.12
C SER A 53 -1.70 8.14 -10.31
N ASN A 54 -1.43 9.41 -10.60
CA ASN A 54 -0.40 10.31 -10.02
C ASN A 54 0.12 9.91 -8.64
N LYS A 55 -0.62 10.25 -7.56
CA LYS A 55 -0.21 9.98 -6.17
C LYS A 55 -0.06 8.48 -5.86
N TRP A 56 -0.74 7.62 -6.61
CA TRP A 56 -0.86 6.18 -6.37
C TRP A 56 0.12 5.33 -7.20
N HIS A 57 0.82 5.93 -8.17
CA HIS A 57 1.78 5.23 -9.03
C HIS A 57 2.85 4.50 -8.23
N ARG A 58 3.37 5.11 -7.16
CA ARG A 58 4.37 4.49 -6.29
C ARG A 58 3.84 3.23 -5.60
N ILE A 59 2.65 3.31 -5.00
CA ILE A 59 2.01 2.16 -4.34
C ILE A 59 1.76 1.03 -5.35
N LEU A 60 1.28 1.37 -6.55
CA LEU A 60 0.96 0.38 -7.58
C LEU A 60 2.21 -0.29 -8.19
N GLY A 61 3.27 0.48 -8.43
CA GLY A 61 4.47 0.02 -9.14
C GLY A 61 5.58 -0.53 -8.24
N ARG A 62 5.52 -0.30 -6.92
CA ARG A 62 6.54 -0.79 -5.97
C ARG A 62 5.92 -1.66 -4.89
N GLU A 63 5.09 -1.06 -4.04
CA GLU A 63 4.61 -1.72 -2.82
C GLU A 63 3.68 -2.91 -3.14
N LEU A 64 2.73 -2.73 -4.06
CA LEU A 64 1.78 -3.78 -4.46
C LEU A 64 2.31 -4.69 -5.59
N ALA A 65 3.31 -4.23 -6.35
CA ALA A 65 3.91 -5.02 -7.44
C ALA A 65 4.99 -5.99 -6.94
N ALA A 66 5.66 -5.69 -5.81
CA ALA A 66 6.68 -6.56 -5.21
C ALA A 66 6.15 -7.95 -4.84
N ALA A 67 4.84 -8.09 -4.67
CA ALA A 67 4.18 -9.35 -4.35
C ALA A 67 4.01 -10.32 -5.53
N CYS A 68 4.29 -9.88 -6.76
CA CYS A 68 4.23 -10.73 -7.95
C CYS A 68 5.53 -11.51 -8.23
N GLN A 69 6.49 -11.55 -7.30
CA GLN A 69 7.82 -12.18 -7.51
C GLN A 69 7.98 -13.58 -6.87
N HIS A 70 6.88 -14.30 -6.62
CA HIS A 70 6.92 -15.70 -6.18
C HIS A 70 6.06 -16.58 -7.08
#